data_AF-A0A9Q0TXW0-F1
#
_entry.id   AF-A0A9Q0TXW0-F1
#
_cell.length_a   1.000
_cell.length_b   1.000
_cell.length_c   1.000
_cell.angle_alpha   90.00
_cell.angle_beta   90.00
_cell.angle_gamma   90.00
#
_symmetry.space_group_name_H-M   'P 1'
#
loop_
_entity.id
_entity.type
_entity.pdbx_description
1 polymer ?
#
loop_
_entity_poly.entity_id
_entity_poly.type
_entity_poly.pdbx_seq_one_letter_code
_entity_poly.pdbx_strand_id
1 'polypeptide(L)'
;MPNTLRHRQITQAIFEKKNGDNFNVRVIRQILWVAGVRYELREIYGIGSSAAEGFDDSDPGKECVICMTEPKDTAVLPCRHMCMCSECANELRLQSNKCPICRQPIEQLIGIKINSGDQRG
;
A
#
# COMPACT_ATOMS: atom_id res chain seq x y z
N MET A 1 38.03 0.55 3.78
CA MET A 1 37.35 0.54 2.46
C MET A 1 35.96 1.13 2.66
N PRO A 2 35.60 2.30 2.09
CA PRO A 2 34.26 2.82 2.26
C PRO A 2 33.30 1.95 1.42
N ASN A 3 32.42 1.23 2.11
CA ASN A 3 31.42 0.37 1.49
C ASN A 3 30.36 1.22 0.79
N THR A 4 30.61 1.60 -0.46
CA THR A 4 29.71 2.41 -1.29
C THR A 4 28.55 1.57 -1.83
N LEU A 5 27.78 0.92 -0.97
CA LEU A 5 26.52 0.31 -1.40
C LEU A 5 25.53 1.45 -1.68
N ARG A 6 25.60 2.01 -2.89
CA ARG A 6 24.78 3.15 -3.32
C ARG A 6 23.31 2.76 -3.28
N HIS A 7 22.53 3.50 -2.53
CA HIS A 7 21.08 3.51 -2.64
C HIS A 7 20.68 4.12 -3.99
N ARG A 8 19.77 3.46 -4.72
CA ARG A 8 19.25 3.98 -6.00
C ARG A 8 17.77 3.67 -6.11
N GLN A 9 17.00 4.67 -6.51
CA GLN A 9 15.62 4.49 -6.92
C GLN A 9 15.52 4.67 -8.43
N ILE A 10 14.89 3.72 -9.11
CA ILE A 10 14.72 3.73 -10.56
C ILE A 10 13.23 3.62 -10.86
N THR A 11 12.68 4.63 -11.54
CA THR A 11 11.31 4.60 -12.07
C THR A 11 11.37 4.24 -13.55
N GLN A 12 10.75 3.13 -13.95
CA GLN A 12 10.61 2.77 -15.35
C GLN A 12 9.24 3.18 -15.85
N ALA A 13 9.19 3.89 -16.98
CA ALA A 13 7.96 4.38 -17.58
C ALA A 13 7.95 4.16 -19.10
N ILE A 14 6.76 4.03 -19.67
CA ILE A 14 6.53 3.98 -21.13
C ILE A 14 5.98 5.33 -21.56
N PHE A 15 6.50 5.84 -22.68
CA PHE A 15 5.95 6.97 -23.41
C PHE A 15 5.01 6.43 -24.50
N GLU A 16 3.72 6.72 -24.38
CA GLU A 16 2.70 6.37 -25.36
C GLU A 16 2.37 7.62 -26.16
N LYS A 17 2.70 7.63 -27.46
CA LYS A 17 2.35 8.75 -28.35
C LYS A 17 0.83 8.78 -28.53
N LYS A 18 0.19 9.89 -28.17
CA LYS A 18 -1.19 10.20 -28.55
C LYS A 18 -1.20 10.85 -29.93
N ASN A 19 -2.38 10.97 -30.55
CA ASN A 19 -2.54 11.67 -31.83
C ASN A 19 -1.85 13.05 -31.78
N GLY A 20 -1.02 13.37 -32.78
CA GLY A 20 -0.18 14.58 -32.80
C GLY A 20 1.16 14.38 -32.08
N ASP A 21 1.68 15.45 -31.46
CA ASP A 21 2.99 15.47 -30.76
C ASP A 21 2.88 15.32 -29.22
N ASN A 22 1.72 14.86 -28.75
CA ASN A 22 1.48 14.65 -27.33
C ASN A 22 1.89 13.24 -26.90
N PHE A 23 2.53 13.11 -25.74
CA PHE A 23 2.87 11.82 -25.13
C PHE A 23 2.14 11.64 -23.80
N ASN A 24 1.65 10.43 -23.53
CA ASN A 24 1.28 9.97 -22.21
C ASN A 24 2.47 9.22 -21.60
N VAL A 25 2.77 9.47 -20.33
CA VAL A 25 3.82 8.75 -19.61
C VAL A 25 3.16 7.87 -18.56
N ARG A 26 3.33 6.55 -18.69
CA ARG A 26 2.82 5.57 -17.72
C ARG A 26 3.98 4.91 -16.98
N VAL A 27 4.02 5.04 -15.66
CA VAL A 27 4.95 4.28 -14.82
C VAL A 27 4.59 2.79 -14.89
N ILE A 28 5.56 1.95 -15.20
CA ILE A 28 5.39 0.49 -15.26
C ILE A 28 5.76 -0.15 -13.92
N ARG A 29 6.90 0.27 -13.37
CA ARG A 29 7.44 -0.25 -12.12
C ARG A 29 8.47 0.69 -11.53
N GLN A 30 8.61 0.60 -10.21
CA GLN A 30 9.65 1.29 -9.46
C GLN A 30 10.54 0.25 -8.79
N ILE A 31 11.85 0.47 -8.84
CA ILE A 31 12.86 -0.45 -8.34
C ILE A 31 13.74 0.31 -7.35
N LEU A 32 13.88 -0.25 -6.15
CA LEU A 32 14.77 0.27 -5.12
C LEU A 32 15.97 -0.66 -4.97
N TRP A 33 17.17 -0.09 -5.03
CA TRP A 33 18.41 -0.77 -4.70
C TRP A 33 18.88 -0.28 -3.34
N VAL A 34 18.95 -1.17 -2.36
CA VAL A 34 19.40 -0.89 -0.99
C VAL A 34 20.45 -1.91 -0.62
N ALA A 35 21.62 -1.46 -0.17
CA ALA A 35 22.69 -2.36 0.26
C ALA A 35 23.04 -3.46 -0.78
N GLY A 36 22.88 -3.20 -2.08
CA GLY A 36 23.10 -4.18 -3.16
C GLY A 36 21.92 -5.12 -3.45
N VAL A 37 20.84 -5.03 -2.68
CA VAL A 37 19.61 -5.82 -2.88
C VAL A 37 18.61 -5.04 -3.72
N ARG A 38 17.99 -5.71 -4.69
CA ARG A 38 16.95 -5.15 -5.59
C ARG A 38 15.56 -5.47 -5.05
N TYR A 39 14.79 -4.43 -4.78
CA TYR A 39 13.38 -4.50 -4.40
C TYR A 39 12.51 -3.90 -5.50
N GLU A 40 11.35 -4.50 -5.77
CA GLU A 40 10.32 -3.92 -6.61
C GLU A 40 9.29 -3.26 -5.71
N LEU A 41 9.08 -1.96 -5.87
CA LEU A 41 8.08 -1.23 -5.11
C LEU A 41 6.69 -1.56 -5.66
N ARG A 42 5.78 -1.91 -4.76
CA ARG A 42 4.39 -2.18 -5.09
C ARG A 42 3.50 -1.37 -4.17
N GLU A 43 2.42 -0.87 -4.73
CA GLU A 43 1.39 -0.17 -3.96
C GLU A 43 0.68 -1.13 -3.02
N ILE A 44 0.24 -0.57 -1.90
CA ILE A 44 -0.67 -1.22 -0.96
C ILE A 44 -2.03 -0.56 -1.14
N TYR A 45 -3.04 -1.39 -1.37
CA TYR A 45 -4.40 -0.93 -1.60
C TYR A 45 -5.08 -0.67 -0.25
N GLY A 46 -5.87 0.41 -0.17
CA GLY A 46 -6.56 0.80 1.06
C GLY A 46 -5.77 1.73 1.98
N ILE A 47 -4.59 2.22 1.56
CA ILE A 47 -3.80 3.25 2.27
C ILE A 47 -4.22 4.69 1.86
N GLY A 48 -5.12 4.85 0.91
CA GLY A 48 -5.46 6.17 0.33
C GLY A 48 -5.94 7.19 1.36
N SER A 49 -5.16 8.27 1.52
CA SER A 49 -5.66 9.55 2.03
C SER A 49 -6.72 10.04 1.05
N SER A 50 -7.93 10.20 1.53
CA SER A 50 -9.08 10.79 0.87
C SER A 50 -8.74 12.20 0.36
N ALA A 51 -8.15 12.30 -0.84
CA ALA A 51 -8.15 13.52 -1.65
C ALA A 51 -9.49 13.67 -2.40
N ALA A 52 -10.58 13.22 -1.78
CA ALA A 52 -11.94 13.57 -2.13
C ALA A 52 -12.40 14.56 -1.07
N GLU A 53 -12.33 15.83 -1.42
CA GLU A 53 -12.83 16.99 -0.69
C GLU A 53 -14.23 16.71 -0.12
N GLY A 54 -14.32 16.64 1.20
CA GLY A 54 -15.55 16.52 1.96
C GLY A 54 -15.21 16.36 3.44
N PHE A 55 -15.29 17.46 4.19
CA PHE A 55 -15.18 17.45 5.65
C PHE A 55 -16.39 16.71 6.23
N ASP A 56 -16.29 15.39 6.34
CA ASP A 56 -17.10 14.61 7.27
C ASP A 56 -16.12 13.81 8.15
N ASP A 57 -16.25 13.96 9.46
CA ASP A 57 -15.37 13.37 10.48
C ASP A 57 -15.56 11.84 10.58
N SER A 58 -16.49 11.29 9.78
CA SER A 58 -16.64 9.87 9.51
C SER A 58 -16.03 9.53 8.14
N ASP A 59 -14.73 9.23 8.10
CA ASP A 59 -14.10 8.64 6.91
C ASP A 59 -14.14 7.10 7.04
N PRO A 60 -15.21 6.42 6.59
CA PRO A 60 -15.32 4.95 6.66
C PRO A 60 -14.21 4.25 5.86
N GLY A 61 -13.41 4.99 5.09
CA GLY A 61 -12.25 4.50 4.38
C GLY A 61 -11.05 4.15 5.27
N LYS A 62 -11.01 4.54 6.55
CA LYS A 62 -9.83 4.36 7.42
C LYS A 62 -9.95 3.22 8.44
N GLU A 63 -11.16 2.76 8.71
CA GLU A 63 -11.45 1.75 9.74
C GLU A 63 -11.39 0.32 9.19
N CYS A 64 -11.02 -0.62 10.05
CA CYS A 64 -11.05 -2.04 9.78
C CYS A 64 -12.44 -2.46 9.28
N VAL A 65 -12.51 -3.12 8.12
CA VAL A 65 -13.79 -3.52 7.51
C VAL A 65 -14.53 -4.63 8.27
N ILE A 66 -13.90 -5.19 9.31
CA ILE A 66 -14.47 -6.27 10.13
C ILE A 66 -15.08 -5.69 11.40
N CYS A 67 -14.31 -4.95 12.21
CA CYS A 67 -14.82 -4.38 13.45
C CYS A 67 -15.43 -3.00 13.30
N MET A 68 -15.09 -2.25 12.24
CA MET A 68 -15.57 -0.89 12.00
C MET A 68 -15.32 0.03 13.21
N THR A 69 -14.16 -0.12 13.85
CA THR A 69 -13.82 0.64 15.07
C THR A 69 -12.34 0.96 15.10
N GLU A 70 -11.49 -0.06 14.93
CA GLU A 70 -10.03 0.14 14.94
C GLU A 70 -9.52 0.55 13.55
N PRO A 71 -8.48 1.38 13.47
CA PRO A 71 -7.89 1.78 12.19
C PRO A 71 -7.26 0.59 11.46
N LYS A 72 -7.20 0.68 10.14
CA LYS A 72 -6.46 -0.28 9.31
C LYS A 72 -4.96 -0.13 9.60
N ASP A 73 -4.32 -1.23 9.95
CA ASP A 73 -2.87 -1.27 10.19
C ASP A 73 -2.21 -2.53 9.58
N THR A 74 -2.99 -3.42 8.96
CA THR A 74 -2.51 -4.72 8.52
C THR A 74 -2.77 -4.95 7.04
N ALA A 75 -1.69 -5.16 6.28
CA ALA A 75 -1.73 -5.53 4.87
C ALA A 75 -1.65 -7.05 4.70
N VAL A 76 -2.49 -7.57 3.81
CA VAL A 76 -2.54 -9.01 3.45
C VAL A 76 -1.61 -9.29 2.27
N LEU A 77 -0.78 -10.32 2.34
CA LEU A 77 -0.01 -10.82 1.21
C LEU A 77 -0.57 -12.14 0.67
N PRO A 78 -0.51 -12.37 -0.67
CA PRO A 78 0.21 -11.56 -1.67
C PRO A 78 -0.62 -10.41 -2.29
N CYS A 79 -1.88 -10.27 -1.92
CA CYS A 79 -2.84 -9.36 -2.58
C CYS A 79 -2.62 -7.86 -2.29
N ARG A 80 -1.91 -7.53 -1.20
CA ARG A 80 -1.58 -6.18 -0.70
C ARG A 80 -2.78 -5.31 -0.31
N HIS A 81 -3.92 -5.92 0.05
CA HIS A 81 -5.03 -5.15 0.61
C HIS A 81 -4.78 -4.89 2.10
N MET A 82 -4.77 -3.62 2.48
CA MET A 82 -4.78 -3.16 3.86
C MET A 82 -6.22 -2.76 4.20
N CYS A 83 -6.93 -3.65 4.88
CA CYS A 83 -8.38 -3.52 5.10
C CYS A 83 -8.80 -3.87 6.53
N MET A 84 -7.86 -4.28 7.38
CA MET A 84 -8.14 -4.75 8.73
C MET A 84 -7.16 -4.15 9.73
N CYS A 85 -7.59 -4.08 10.99
CA CYS A 85 -6.69 -3.97 12.13
C CYS A 85 -6.02 -5.32 12.41
N SER A 86 -4.94 -5.31 13.20
CA SER A 86 -4.14 -6.49 13.47
C SER A 86 -4.90 -7.58 14.23
N GLU A 87 -5.81 -7.19 15.11
CA GLU A 87 -6.62 -8.13 15.90
C GLU A 87 -7.57 -8.93 15.00
N CYS A 88 -8.37 -8.24 14.18
CA CYS A 88 -9.26 -8.89 13.23
C CYS A 88 -8.50 -9.72 12.19
N ALA A 89 -7.31 -9.27 11.76
CA ALA A 89 -6.49 -10.01 10.80
C ALA A 89 -6.01 -11.36 11.36
N ASN A 90 -5.60 -11.39 12.65
CA ASN A 90 -5.17 -12.61 13.31
C ASN A 90 -6.33 -13.61 13.49
N GLU A 91 -7.50 -13.13 13.91
CA GLU A 91 -8.70 -13.97 14.04
C GLU A 91 -9.13 -14.53 12.68
N LEU A 92 -9.12 -13.71 11.63
CA LEU A 92 -9.52 -14.13 10.29
C LEU A 92 -8.63 -15.25 9.74
N ARG A 93 -7.35 -15.29 10.13
CA ARG A 93 -6.39 -16.35 9.76
C ARG A 93 -6.78 -17.71 10.32
N LEU A 94 -7.41 -17.74 11.50
CA LEU A 94 -7.89 -18.98 12.14
C LEU A 94 -9.23 -19.45 11.58
N GLN A 95 -10.03 -18.53 11.03
CA GLN A 95 -11.34 -18.84 10.48
C GLN A 95 -11.28 -19.16 8.99
N SER A 96 -11.33 -18.13 8.12
CA SER A 96 -11.45 -18.31 6.68
C SER A 96 -10.11 -18.31 5.95
N ASN A 97 -9.09 -17.69 6.53
CA ASN A 97 -7.77 -17.46 5.94
C ASN A 97 -7.82 -16.84 4.53
N LYS A 98 -8.79 -15.94 4.27
CA LYS A 98 -8.98 -15.25 2.97
C LYS A 98 -9.08 -13.75 3.16
N CYS A 99 -8.52 -12.97 2.24
CA CYS A 99 -8.64 -11.52 2.22
C CYS A 99 -10.13 -11.09 2.08
N PRO A 100 -10.65 -10.18 2.92
CA PRO A 100 -12.04 -9.70 2.81
C PRO A 100 -12.37 -9.02 1.47
N ILE A 101 -11.38 -8.38 0.84
CA ILE A 101 -11.61 -7.58 -0.38
C ILE A 101 -11.63 -8.46 -1.64
N CYS A 102 -10.60 -9.31 -1.81
CA CYS A 102 -10.39 -10.05 -3.05
C CYS A 102 -10.53 -11.57 -2.90
N ARG A 103 -10.77 -12.07 -1.68
CA ARG A 103 -10.92 -13.49 -1.33
C ARG A 103 -9.71 -14.38 -1.62
N GLN A 104 -8.57 -13.80 -2.00
CA GLN A 104 -7.31 -14.54 -2.14
C GLN A 104 -6.86 -15.10 -0.77
N PRO A 105 -6.27 -16.31 -0.73
CA PRO A 105 -5.71 -16.87 0.51
C PRO A 105 -4.68 -15.95 1.15
N ILE A 106 -4.69 -15.87 2.48
CA ILE A 106 -3.70 -15.13 3.24
C ILE A 106 -2.47 -16.01 3.43
N GLU A 107 -1.34 -15.59 2.85
CA GLU A 107 -0.04 -16.24 3.06
C GLU A 107 0.68 -15.59 4.25
N GLN A 108 0.74 -14.26 4.24
CA GLN A 108 1.43 -13.46 5.25
C GLN A 108 0.62 -12.19 5.59
N LEU A 109 0.82 -11.70 6.80
CA LEU A 109 0.28 -10.44 7.29
C LEU A 109 1.45 -9.52 7.63
N ILE A 110 1.37 -8.26 7.20
CA ILE A 110 2.37 -7.23 7.50
C ILE A 110 1.69 -6.09 8.25
N GLY A 111 2.17 -5.81 9.46
CA GLY A 111 1.77 -4.64 10.23
C GLY A 111 2.47 -3.38 9.71
N ILE A 112 1.72 -2.32 9.49
CA ILE A 112 2.16 -1.04 8.94
C ILE A 112 1.58 0.05 9.84
N LYS A 113 2.45 0.68 10.62
CA LYS A 113 2.07 1.85 11.42
C LYS A 113 2.15 3.09 10.55
N ILE A 114 1.01 3.70 10.27
CA ILE A 114 0.94 5.00 9.60
C ILE A 114 1.03 6.06 10.70
N ASN A 115 2.13 6.82 10.71
CA ASN A 115 2.24 7.96 11.61
C ASN A 115 1.38 9.11 11.05
N SER A 116 0.21 9.35 11.63
CA SER A 116 -0.69 10.47 11.28
C SER A 116 -0.17 11.84 11.72
N GLY A 117 1.15 12.01 11.86
CA GLY A 117 1.81 13.12 12.53
C GLY A 117 2.15 14.33 11.66
N ASP A 118 1.40 14.61 10.59
CA ASP A 118 1.56 15.82 9.77
C ASP A 118 0.28 16.66 9.66
N GLN A 119 -0.56 16.60 10.71
CA GLN A 119 -1.47 17.71 11.04
C GLN A 119 -0.73 18.70 11.93
N ARG A 120 0.21 19.46 11.36
CA ARG A 120 0.74 20.66 12.01
C ARG A 120 0.02 21.88 11.45
N GLY A 121 -0.88 22.42 12.29
CA GLY A 121 -1.21 23.85 12.43
C GLY A 121 -1.65 24.59 11.18
#